data_AF-A0A0G1JMI6-F1
#
_entry.id   AF-A0A0G1JMI6-F1
#
_cell.length_a   1.000
_cell.length_b   1.000
_cell.length_c   1.000
_cell.angle_alpha   90.00
_cell.angle_beta   90.00
_cell.angle_gamma   90.00
#
_symmetry.space_group_name_H-M   'P 1'
#
loop_
_entity.id
_entity.type
_entity.pdbx_description
1 polymer ?
#
loop_
_entity_poly.entity_id
_entity_poly.type
_entity_poly.pdbx_seq_one_letter_code
_entity_poly.pdbx_strand_id
1 'polypeptide(L)'
;MNDTDNTSIIDAAEQFDILEVINRGIAYAIIVAGFLSVVFIFFGGISFILSGGQEDKIKQAVSTIRYAIIGLIITVLAIVIVGFVGRALGLDIIRYLNPADIFDTVRT
;
A
#
# COMPACT_ATOMS: atom_id res chain seq x y z
N MET A 1 44.97 -4.63 -2.46
CA MET A 1 43.72 -3.99 -2.01
C MET A 1 42.87 -3.74 -3.24
N ASN A 2 42.01 -4.68 -3.65
CA ASN A 2 41.08 -4.49 -4.76
C ASN A 2 39.85 -5.39 -4.58
N ASP A 3 39.02 -5.09 -3.57
CA ASP A 3 37.80 -5.84 -3.27
C ASP A 3 36.58 -4.92 -3.05
N THR A 4 36.73 -3.60 -3.07
CA THR A 4 35.65 -2.62 -2.81
C THR A 4 34.94 -2.07 -4.05
N ASP A 5 35.53 -2.23 -5.24
CA ASP A 5 34.92 -1.75 -6.49
C ASP A 5 33.97 -2.78 -7.11
N ASN A 6 34.16 -4.07 -6.80
CA ASN A 6 33.25 -5.13 -7.24
C ASN A 6 32.03 -5.28 -6.31
N THR A 7 32.18 -5.02 -5.01
CA THR A 7 31.06 -5.12 -4.06
C THR A 7 30.03 -4.02 -4.25
N SER A 8 30.42 -2.79 -4.62
CA SER A 8 29.49 -1.67 -4.84
C SER A 8 28.64 -1.79 -6.10
N ILE A 9 29.11 -2.48 -7.15
CA ILE A 9 28.36 -2.70 -8.39
C ILE A 9 27.47 -3.94 -8.31
N ILE A 10 27.93 -4.98 -7.59
CA ILE A 10 27.14 -6.20 -7.32
C ILE A 10 26.07 -5.94 -6.24
N ASP A 11 26.38 -5.20 -5.17
CA ASP A 11 25.38 -4.73 -4.20
C ASP A 11 24.37 -3.80 -4.86
N ALA A 12 24.78 -2.87 -5.74
CA ALA A 12 23.83 -2.00 -6.42
C ALA A 12 22.92 -2.79 -7.38
N ALA A 13 23.45 -3.70 -8.20
CA ALA A 13 22.65 -4.51 -9.13
C ALA A 13 21.69 -5.49 -8.42
N GLU A 14 22.10 -6.10 -7.31
CA GLU A 14 21.23 -6.96 -6.50
C GLU A 14 20.22 -6.13 -5.69
N GLN A 15 20.60 -4.93 -5.26
CA GLN A 15 19.75 -4.00 -4.52
C GLN A 15 18.68 -3.38 -5.42
N PHE A 16 18.96 -3.09 -6.69
CA PHE A 16 17.93 -2.55 -7.61
C PHE A 16 16.79 -3.55 -7.87
N ASP A 17 17.07 -4.85 -8.01
CA ASP A 17 16.04 -5.86 -8.26
C ASP A 17 15.14 -6.12 -7.04
N ILE A 18 15.72 -6.25 -5.83
CA ILE A 18 14.91 -6.48 -4.62
C ILE A 18 14.06 -5.25 -4.27
N LEU A 19 14.58 -4.05 -4.49
CA LEU A 19 13.90 -2.82 -4.14
C LEU A 19 12.78 -2.50 -5.12
N GLU A 20 12.96 -2.80 -6.41
CA GLU A 20 11.90 -2.69 -7.41
C GLU A 20 10.74 -3.66 -7.13
N VAL A 21 11.06 -4.92 -6.82
CA VAL A 21 10.05 -5.93 -6.46
C VAL A 21 9.30 -5.53 -5.19
N ILE A 22 10.01 -5.04 -4.17
CA ILE A 22 9.39 -4.54 -2.92
C ILE A 22 8.50 -3.34 -3.20
N ASN A 23 8.98 -2.35 -3.96
CA ASN A 23 8.22 -1.13 -4.24
C ASN A 23 6.94 -1.44 -5.04
N ARG A 24 7.06 -2.29 -6.08
CA ARG A 24 5.92 -2.76 -6.87
C ARG A 24 4.93 -3.55 -6.01
N GLY A 25 5.44 -4.42 -5.13
CA GLY A 25 4.63 -5.16 -4.16
C GLY A 25 3.85 -4.25 -3.20
N ILE A 26 4.50 -3.21 -2.67
CA ILE A 26 3.85 -2.25 -1.78
C ILE A 26 2.78 -1.43 -2.51
N ALA A 27 3.05 -0.98 -3.73
CA ALA A 27 2.05 -0.26 -4.53
C ALA A 27 0.79 -1.09 -4.76
N TYR A 28 0.93 -2.38 -5.13
CA TYR A 28 -0.20 -3.29 -5.24
C TYR A 28 -0.90 -3.52 -3.89
N ALA A 29 -0.14 -3.71 -2.80
CA ALA A 29 -0.70 -3.92 -1.47
C ALA A 29 -1.55 -2.73 -1.00
N ILE A 30 -1.10 -1.48 -1.26
CA ILE A 30 -1.85 -0.27 -0.90
C ILE A 30 -3.16 -0.16 -1.69
N ILE A 31 -3.13 -0.44 -3.00
CA ILE A 31 -4.32 -0.40 -3.85
C ILE A 31 -5.34 -1.45 -3.37
N VAL A 32 -4.90 -2.68 -3.13
CA VAL A 32 -5.77 -3.78 -2.67
C VAL A 32 -6.30 -3.50 -1.27
N ALA A 33 -5.47 -3.03 -0.34
CA ALA A 33 -5.88 -2.70 1.02
C ALA A 33 -6.90 -1.55 1.05
N GLY A 34 -6.68 -0.49 0.26
CA GLY A 34 -7.61 0.62 0.12
C GLY A 34 -8.96 0.17 -0.43
N PHE A 35 -8.96 -0.66 -1.47
CA PHE A 35 -10.18 -1.22 -2.04
C PHE A 35 -10.93 -2.12 -1.04
N LEU A 36 -10.23 -3.05 -0.37
CA LEU A 36 -10.83 -3.92 0.64
C LEU A 36 -11.44 -3.12 1.79
N SER A 37 -10.75 -2.10 2.27
CA SER A 37 -11.22 -1.27 3.39
C SER A 37 -12.56 -0.61 3.07
N VAL A 38 -12.72 -0.07 1.86
CA VAL A 38 -13.99 0.50 1.38
C VAL A 38 -15.10 -0.57 1.33
N VAL A 39 -14.81 -1.76 0.82
CA VAL A 39 -15.77 -2.88 0.77
C VAL A 39 -16.24 -3.28 2.17
N PHE A 40 -15.32 -3.37 3.14
CA PHE A 40 -15.65 -3.70 4.52
C PHE A 40 -16.50 -2.64 5.22
N ILE A 41 -16.29 -1.35 4.90
CA ILE A 41 -17.16 -0.26 5.38
C ILE A 41 -18.59 -0.46 4.88
N PHE A 42 -18.79 -0.77 3.60
CA PHE A 42 -20.11 -1.05 3.05
C PHE A 42 -20.76 -2.28 3.68
N PHE A 43 -20.01 -3.36 3.87
CA PHE A 43 -20.50 -4.56 4.54
C PHE A 43 -20.95 -4.29 5.99
N GLY A 44 -20.15 -3.52 6.75
CA GLY A 44 -20.51 -3.09 8.09
C GLY A 44 -21.75 -2.20 8.11
N GLY A 45 -21.89 -1.29 7.14
CA GLY A 45 -23.06 -0.41 6.98
C GLY A 45 -24.34 -1.18 6.67
N ILE A 46 -24.30 -2.14 5.74
CA ILE A 46 -25.46 -2.98 5.42
C ILE A 46 -25.85 -3.83 6.63
N SER A 47 -24.88 -4.43 7.32
CA SER A 47 -25.12 -5.20 8.55
C SER A 47 -25.75 -4.35 9.65
N PHE A 48 -25.34 -3.07 9.79
CA PHE A 48 -25.92 -2.12 10.73
C PHE A 48 -27.39 -1.83 10.41
N ILE A 49 -27.72 -1.59 9.14
CA ILE A 49 -29.11 -1.35 8.70
C ILE A 49 -29.97 -2.61 8.95
N LEU A 50 -29.43 -3.79 8.66
CA LEU A 50 -30.13 -5.07 8.83
C LEU A 50 -30.28 -5.50 10.29
N SER A 51 -29.57 -4.85 11.23
CA SER A 51 -29.61 -5.20 12.66
C SER A 51 -30.98 -4.98 13.31
N GLY A 52 -31.87 -4.20 12.69
CA GLY A 52 -33.29 -4.13 13.06
C GLY A 52 -33.58 -3.72 14.51
N GLY A 53 -32.66 -3.01 15.16
CA GLY A 53 -32.80 -2.60 16.57
C GLY A 53 -32.27 -3.59 17.61
N GLN A 54 -31.77 -4.78 17.22
CA GLN A 54 -31.17 -5.72 18.16
C GLN A 54 -29.79 -5.22 18.61
N GLU A 55 -29.65 -4.88 19.89
CA GLU A 55 -28.41 -4.28 20.45
C GLU A 55 -27.15 -5.09 20.16
N ASP A 56 -27.23 -6.43 20.20
CA ASP A 56 -26.08 -7.30 19.93
C ASP A 56 -25.61 -7.19 18.47
N LYS A 57 -26.54 -7.15 17.52
CA LYS A 57 -26.24 -7.01 16.10
C LYS A 57 -25.70 -5.62 15.77
N ILE A 58 -26.25 -4.59 16.42
CA ILE A 58 -25.77 -3.21 16.33
C ILE A 58 -24.33 -3.12 16.84
N LYS A 59 -24.03 -3.67 18.02
CA LYS A 59 -22.67 -3.69 18.57
C LYS A 59 -21.68 -4.39 17.65
N GLN A 60 -22.09 -5.52 17.06
CA GLN A 60 -21.26 -6.26 16.11
C GLN A 60 -20.98 -5.42 14.85
N ALA A 61 -22.01 -4.86 14.23
CA ALA A 61 -21.88 -4.04 13.03
C ALA A 61 -21.02 -2.78 13.26
N VAL A 62 -21.23 -2.09 14.39
CA VAL A 62 -20.42 -0.92 14.77
C VAL A 62 -18.96 -1.30 14.98
N SER A 63 -18.69 -2.47 15.59
CA SER A 63 -17.32 -2.96 15.77
C SER A 63 -16.66 -3.24 14.42
N THR A 64 -17.36 -3.89 13.49
CA THR A 64 -16.88 -4.10 12.12
C THR A 64 -16.54 -2.80 11.41
N ILE A 65 -17.42 -1.78 11.48
CA ILE A 65 -17.17 -0.47 10.88
C ILE A 65 -15.93 0.19 11.51
N ARG A 66 -15.80 0.13 12.85
CA ARG A 66 -14.61 0.66 13.56
C ARG A 66 -13.32 0.03 13.07
N TYR A 67 -13.28 -1.30 12.95
CA TYR A 67 -12.10 -2.00 12.45
C TYR A 67 -11.79 -1.64 10.99
N ALA A 68 -12.82 -1.49 10.14
CA ALA A 68 -12.64 -1.07 8.75
C ALA A 68 -12.04 0.34 8.64
N ILE A 69 -12.51 1.28 9.47
CA ILE A 69 -11.97 2.65 9.54
C ILE A 69 -10.53 2.65 10.05
N ILE A 70 -10.23 1.86 11.10
CA ILE A 70 -8.85 1.74 11.61
C ILE A 70 -7.93 1.19 10.51
N GLY A 71 -8.37 0.19 9.76
CA GLY A 71 -7.65 -0.34 8.60
C GLY A 71 -7.36 0.74 7.56
N LEU A 72 -8.36 1.56 7.21
CA LEU A 72 -8.19 2.68 6.27
C LEU A 72 -7.14 3.68 6.76
N ILE A 73 -7.21 4.07 8.04
CA ILE A 73 -6.25 4.99 8.64
C ILE A 73 -4.84 4.42 8.58
N ILE A 74 -4.66 3.14 8.90
CA ILE A 74 -3.37 2.46 8.81
C ILE A 74 -2.86 2.46 7.36
N THR A 75 -3.72 2.20 6.38
CA THR A 75 -3.33 2.26 4.96
C THR A 75 -2.85 3.65 4.56
N VAL A 76 -3.53 4.71 5.00
CA VAL A 76 -3.12 6.10 4.73
C VAL A 76 -1.78 6.42 5.39
N LEU A 77 -1.57 6.00 6.64
CA LEU A 77 -0.31 6.17 7.35
C LEU A 77 0.83 5.36 6.71
N ALA A 78 0.54 4.17 6.20
CA ALA A 78 1.52 3.33 5.51
C ALA A 78 2.10 4.03 4.28
N ILE A 79 1.29 4.78 3.52
CA ILE A 79 1.77 5.56 2.36
C ILE A 79 2.88 6.55 2.79
N VAL A 80 2.66 7.24 3.92
CA VAL A 80 3.62 8.23 4.45
C VAL A 80 4.90 7.54 4.92
N ILE A 81 4.77 6.44 5.66
CA ILE A 81 5.92 5.69 6.20
C ILE A 81 6.73 5.07 5.06
N VAL A 82 6.08 4.41 4.10
CA VAL A 82 6.73 3.83 2.92
C VAL A 82 7.44 4.90 2.11
N GLY A 83 6.80 6.06 1.90
CA GLY A 83 7.44 7.18 1.22
C GLY A 83 8.67 7.72 1.96
N PHE A 84 8.64 7.73 3.30
CA PHE A 84 9.79 8.11 4.11
C PHE A 84 10.92 7.07 4.04
N VAL A 85 10.60 5.78 4.16
CA VAL A 85 11.56 4.68 4.05
C VAL A 85 12.20 4.65 2.66
N GLY A 86 11.42 4.84 1.60
CA GLY A 86 11.91 4.95 0.23
C GLY A 86 12.95 6.05 0.04
N ARG A 87 12.67 7.24 0.59
CA ARG A 87 13.61 8.38 0.57
C ARG A 87 14.86 8.10 1.41
N ALA A 88 14.72 7.47 2.58
CA ALA A 88 15.84 7.13 3.46
C ALA A 88 16.79 6.11 2.83
N LEU A 89 16.27 5.24 1.95
CA LEU A 89 17.04 4.25 1.19
C LEU A 89 17.64 4.81 -0.12
N GLY A 90 17.43 6.10 -0.42
CA GLY A 90 18.00 6.73 -1.63
C GLY A 90 17.28 6.35 -2.94
N LEU A 91 16.04 5.86 -2.85
CA LEU A 91 15.27 5.38 -4.00
C LEU A 91 14.21 6.42 -4.37
N ASP A 92 14.23 6.87 -5.63
CA ASP A 92 13.24 7.78 -6.22
C ASP A 92 11.90 7.06 -6.47
N ILE A 93 11.30 6.49 -5.44
CA ILE A 93 9.99 5.79 -5.46
C ILE A 93 8.85 6.73 -5.92
N ILE A 94 9.06 8.04 -5.78
CA ILE A 94 8.05 9.07 -6.07
C ILE A 94 7.95 9.39 -7.57
N ARG A 95 8.92 8.97 -8.40
CA ARG A 95 8.91 9.20 -9.85
C ARG A 95 8.05 8.19 -10.64
N TYR A 96 7.78 7.02 -10.08
CA TYR A 96 7.01 5.93 -10.73
C TYR A 96 5.49 6.06 -10.57
N LEU A 97 5.00 7.10 -9.91
CA LEU A 97 3.59 7.49 -9.91
C LEU A 97 3.30 8.55 -10.99
N ASN A 98 4.04 8.53 -12.09
CA ASN A 98 3.75 9.35 -13.26
C ASN A 98 3.05 8.49 -14.34
N PRO A 99 1.72 8.59 -14.51
CA PRO A 99 0.99 7.84 -15.53
C PRO A 99 1.36 8.23 -16.97
N ALA A 100 2.18 9.26 -17.18
CA ALA A 100 2.58 9.71 -18.51
C ALA A 100 3.56 8.74 -19.22
N ASP A 101 4.44 8.06 -18.48
CA ASP A 101 5.48 7.20 -19.09
C ASP A 101 4.93 5.87 -19.63
N ILE A 102 3.75 5.46 -19.14
CA ILE A 102 3.04 4.25 -19.59
C ILE A 102 2.44 4.44 -20.99
N PHE A 103 2.05 5.66 -21.35
CA PHE A 103 1.37 5.93 -22.62
C PHE A 103 2.33 6.07 -23.81
N ASP A 104 3.56 6.52 -23.57
CA ASP A 104 4.57 6.67 -24.62
C ASP A 104 5.21 5.33 -25.03
N THR A 105 5.27 4.35 -24.11
CA THR A 105 5.79 3.01 -24.41
C THR A 105 4.84 2.19 -25.29
N VAL A 106 3.53 2.49 -25.29
CA VAL A 106 2.52 1.81 -26.12
C VAL A 106 2.43 2.43 -27.53
N ARG A 107 3.06 3.59 -27.75
CA ARG A 107 2.98 4.34 -29.00
C ARG A 107 4.30 4.40 -29.80
N THR A 108 5.27 3.56 -29.48
CA THR A 108 6.41 3.28 -30.37
C THR A 108 6.15 2.03 -31.19
#